data_AF-A0A8D8PVA3-F1
#
_entry.id   AF-A0A8D8PVA3-F1
#
_cell.length_a   1.000
_cell.length_b   1.000
_cell.length_c   1.000
_cell.angle_alpha   90.00
_cell.angle_beta   90.00
_cell.angle_gamma   90.00
#
_symmetry.space_group_name_H-M   'P 1'
#
loop_
_entity.id
_entity.type
_entity.pdbx_description
1 polymer ?
#
loop_
_entity_poly.entity_id
_entity_poly.type
_entity_poly.pdbx_seq_one_letter_code
_entity_poly.pdbx_strand_id
1 'polypeptide(L)'
;MSESQKFRKFVTQSFKLNGFSLTAEALSFIVQQLEPIPTYERDSWLDKLVDQIHKQTIGSPFVEKKHIEEALKECCRTEINSEEQIFTVISAFDIPQFTYDADAKKFKPVEKPERKLCADPNAKSKLFRERYNIIRQRTLRHSLFNNINPNATDGFKLDWIEYLNSLTNVKHRTVVLGMISQLKENKYFLEDPSGIVQLDMSQTSYHAGLFTENCIVLAEGYYQDQILHVEALGFPPPEASKTSRLYFGNQNIWGGPSSVSLKSVSRMMQMRVMRVLYAGGVE
;
A
#
# COMPACT_ATOMS: atom_id res chain seq x y z
N MET A 1 30.17 11.18 48.47
CA MET A 1 29.60 11.37 47.11
C MET A 1 28.11 11.23 47.23
N SER A 2 27.35 12.23 46.75
CA SER A 2 25.87 12.14 46.74
C SER A 2 25.42 10.97 45.86
N GLU A 3 24.27 10.39 46.16
CA GLU A 3 23.70 9.26 45.41
C GLU A 3 23.56 9.59 43.90
N SER A 4 23.18 10.83 43.58
CA SER A 4 23.13 11.37 42.22
C SER A 4 24.50 11.37 41.50
N GLN A 5 25.61 11.61 42.22
CA GLN A 5 26.95 11.54 41.63
C GLN A 5 27.39 10.10 41.32
N LYS A 6 26.98 9.12 42.14
CA LYS A 6 27.24 7.69 41.88
C LYS A 6 26.45 7.23 40.65
N PHE A 7 25.18 7.64 40.54
CA PHE A 7 24.33 7.29 39.41
C PHE A 7 24.82 7.88 38.08
N ARG A 8 25.24 9.15 38.07
CA ARG A 8 25.88 9.78 36.89
C ARG A 8 27.11 9.02 36.41
N LYS A 9 27.96 8.56 37.33
CA LYS A 9 29.15 7.75 36.99
C LYS A 9 28.77 6.41 36.40
N PHE A 10 27.75 5.77 36.97
CA PHE A 10 27.24 4.49 36.49
C PHE A 10 26.70 4.58 35.05
N VAL A 11 25.85 5.56 34.75
CA VAL A 11 25.34 5.82 33.38
C VAL A 11 26.50 6.09 32.41
N THR A 12 27.46 6.93 32.80
CA THR A 12 28.63 7.23 31.97
C THR A 12 29.47 5.98 31.68
N GLN A 13 29.63 5.09 32.66
CA GLN A 13 30.39 3.86 32.51
C GLN A 13 29.67 2.86 31.60
N SER A 14 28.35 2.70 31.75
CA SER A 14 27.53 1.82 30.90
C SER A 14 27.65 2.18 29.41
N PHE A 15 27.51 3.47 29.08
CA PHE A 15 27.64 3.94 27.70
C PHE A 15 29.06 3.82 27.15
N LYS A 16 30.09 4.07 27.98
CA LYS A 16 31.49 3.87 27.58
C LYS A 16 31.85 2.42 27.28
N LEU A 17 31.33 1.48 28.07
CA LEU A 17 31.53 0.04 27.83
C LEU A 17 30.93 -0.39 26.48
N ASN A 18 29.89 0.30 26.03
CA ASN A 18 29.22 0.08 24.75
C ASN A 18 29.75 0.98 23.62
N GLY A 19 30.92 1.62 23.80
CA GLY A 19 31.58 2.39 22.74
C GLY A 19 31.05 3.82 22.52
N PHE A 20 30.17 4.31 23.39
CA PHE A 20 29.55 5.63 23.27
C PHE A 20 30.10 6.64 24.27
N SER A 21 30.18 7.90 23.85
CA SER A 21 30.49 9.06 24.69
C SER A 21 29.30 10.00 24.77
N LEU A 22 28.77 10.20 25.98
CA LEU A 22 27.61 11.08 26.21
C LEU A 22 28.04 12.55 26.30
N THR A 23 27.26 13.45 25.70
CA THR A 23 27.37 14.88 25.99
C THR A 23 26.82 15.19 27.38
N ALA A 24 27.21 16.33 27.96
CA ALA A 24 26.75 16.74 29.29
C ALA A 24 25.21 16.87 29.36
N GLU A 25 24.59 17.35 28.28
CA GLU A 25 23.14 17.47 28.13
C GLU A 25 22.43 16.11 27.99
N ALA A 26 23.04 15.16 27.28
CA ALA A 26 22.49 13.81 27.17
C ALA A 26 22.54 13.08 28.51
N LEU A 27 23.65 13.20 29.24
CA LEU A 27 23.81 12.60 30.57
C LEU A 27 22.82 13.18 31.59
N SER A 28 22.65 14.51 31.62
CA SER A 28 21.69 15.14 32.53
C SER A 28 20.27 14.69 32.22
N PHE A 29 19.93 14.56 30.94
CA PHE A 29 18.62 14.10 30.48
C PHE A 29 18.34 12.65 30.87
N ILE A 30 19.26 11.70 30.61
CA ILE A 30 19.09 10.29 31.00
C ILE A 30 18.87 10.18 32.52
N VAL A 31 19.70 10.89 33.30
CA VAL A 31 19.61 10.85 34.76
C VAL A 31 18.26 11.38 35.23
N GLN A 32 17.79 12.49 34.68
CA GLN A 32 16.47 13.05 35.01
C GLN A 32 15.32 12.07 34.70
N GLN A 33 15.41 11.30 33.62
CA GLN A 33 14.36 10.36 33.21
C GLN A 33 14.38 9.04 34.02
N LEU A 34 15.57 8.57 34.43
CA LEU A 34 15.74 7.29 35.14
C LEU A 34 15.77 7.44 36.67
N GLU A 35 15.93 8.66 37.21
CA GLU A 35 15.91 8.93 38.65
C GLU A 35 14.57 8.54 39.33
N PRO A 36 13.39 8.72 38.72
CA PRO A 36 12.12 8.23 39.25
C PRO A 36 11.97 6.70 39.25
N ILE A 37 12.77 5.97 38.45
CA ILE A 37 12.67 4.52 38.28
C ILE A 37 13.39 3.80 39.43
N PRO A 38 12.85 2.68 39.97
CA PRO A 38 13.52 1.90 41.01
C PRO A 38 14.93 1.41 40.61
N THR A 39 15.87 1.42 41.55
CA THR A 39 17.29 1.12 41.28
C THR A 39 17.53 -0.24 40.61
N TYR A 40 16.70 -1.25 40.89
CA TYR A 40 16.84 -2.59 40.31
C TYR A 40 16.42 -2.68 38.83
N GLU A 41 15.66 -1.71 38.32
CA GLU A 41 15.21 -1.66 36.92
C GLU A 41 16.11 -0.80 36.03
N ARG A 42 16.94 0.07 36.62
CA ARG A 42 17.75 1.05 35.89
C ARG A 42 18.76 0.40 34.94
N ASP A 43 19.36 -0.71 35.33
CA ASP A 43 20.33 -1.43 34.50
C ASP A 43 19.68 -1.96 33.23
N SER A 44 18.51 -2.59 33.36
CA SER A 44 17.73 -3.10 32.22
C SER A 44 17.29 -1.98 31.27
N TRP A 45 16.91 -0.81 31.81
CA TRP A 45 16.56 0.35 31.00
C TRP A 45 17.76 0.94 30.25
N LEU A 46 18.95 0.95 30.86
CA LEU A 46 20.16 1.39 30.20
C LEU A 46 20.56 0.44 29.07
N ASP A 47 20.46 -0.87 29.27
CA ASP A 47 20.72 -1.86 28.22
C ASP A 47 19.77 -1.68 27.02
N LYS A 48 18.46 -1.50 27.29
CA LYS A 48 17.45 -1.20 26.26
C LYS A 48 17.78 0.08 25.48
N LEU A 49 18.20 1.14 26.17
CA LEU A 49 18.56 2.41 25.53
C LEU A 49 19.79 2.24 24.63
N VAL A 50 20.81 1.55 25.12
CA VAL A 50 22.02 1.25 24.35
C VAL A 50 21.67 0.44 23.11
N ASP A 51 20.81 -0.58 23.21
CA ASP A 51 20.36 -1.38 22.07
C ASP A 51 19.64 -0.55 21.00
N GLN A 52 18.79 0.41 21.42
CA GLN A 52 18.11 1.31 20.48
C GLN A 52 19.08 2.27 19.81
N ILE A 53 20.08 2.76 20.53
CA ILE A 53 21.10 3.67 20.01
C ILE A 53 21.99 2.98 18.98
N HIS A 54 22.33 1.70 19.18
CA HIS A 54 23.01 0.90 18.17
C HIS A 54 22.19 0.78 16.86
N LYS A 55 20.86 0.69 16.95
CA LYS A 55 19.96 0.61 15.79
C LYS A 55 19.81 1.93 15.04
N GLN A 56 20.09 3.06 15.67
CA GLN A 56 19.97 4.40 15.06
C GLN A 56 21.09 4.72 14.06
N THR A 57 22.10 3.86 13.88
CA THR A 57 23.21 4.05 12.92
C THR A 57 23.88 5.42 13.05
N ILE A 58 24.29 5.78 14.26
CA ILE A 58 24.94 7.06 14.53
C ILE A 58 26.34 7.04 13.89
N GLY A 59 26.61 7.97 12.96
CA GLY A 59 27.90 8.08 12.27
C GLY A 59 29.08 8.56 13.14
N SER A 60 28.86 8.71 14.45
CA SER A 60 29.79 9.27 15.44
C SER A 60 29.59 8.56 16.78
N PRO A 61 30.67 8.32 17.56
CA PRO A 61 30.56 7.74 18.90
C PRO A 61 29.97 8.72 19.93
N PHE A 62 29.70 9.98 19.54
CA PHE A 62 29.12 10.99 20.42
C PHE A 62 27.58 10.93 20.41
N VAL A 63 27.01 10.69 21.59
CA VAL A 63 25.57 10.58 21.80
C VAL A 63 25.04 11.90 22.38
N GLU A 64 24.29 12.63 21.55
CA GLU A 64 23.59 13.86 21.89
C GLU A 64 22.19 13.58 22.46
N LYS A 65 21.57 14.60 23.06
CA LYS A 65 20.22 14.52 23.65
C LYS A 65 19.18 13.99 22.66
N LYS A 66 19.24 14.40 21.39
CA LYS A 66 18.29 13.98 20.33
C LYS A 66 18.26 12.46 20.13
N HIS A 67 19.43 11.80 20.17
CA HIS A 67 19.55 10.35 20.01
C HIS A 67 18.91 9.62 21.19
N ILE A 68 19.07 10.16 22.41
CA ILE A 68 18.42 9.63 23.61
C ILE A 68 16.91 9.81 23.57
N GLU A 69 16.42 10.98 23.12
CA GLU A 69 14.98 11.24 22.98
C GLU A 69 14.33 10.27 21.97
N GLU A 70 14.98 10.01 20.84
CA GLU A 70 14.53 9.02 19.86
C GLU A 70 14.59 7.59 20.41
N ALA A 71 15.65 7.24 21.14
CA ALA A 71 15.81 5.93 21.75
C ALA A 71 14.74 5.66 22.81
N LEU A 72 14.45 6.64 23.67
CA LEU A 72 13.39 6.56 24.67
C LEU A 72 12.00 6.41 24.04
N LYS A 73 11.70 7.20 22.99
CA LYS A 73 10.44 7.08 22.24
C LYS A 73 10.26 5.66 21.69
N GLU A 74 11.32 5.06 21.17
CA GLU A 74 11.28 3.71 20.62
C GLU A 74 11.22 2.64 21.72
N CYS A 75 11.93 2.80 22.84
CA CYS A 75 11.79 1.92 24.01
C CYS A 75 10.35 1.89 24.53
N CYS A 76 9.72 3.06 24.69
CA CYS A 76 8.33 3.15 25.14
C CYS A 76 7.35 2.54 24.12
N ARG A 77 7.60 2.69 22.80
CA ARG A 77 6.83 1.97 21.77
C ARG A 77 7.01 0.46 21.86
N THR A 78 8.20 -0.01 22.21
CA THR A 78 8.50 -1.44 22.32
C THR A 78 7.79 -2.07 23.52
N GLU A 79 7.63 -1.35 24.63
CA GLU A 79 6.86 -1.82 25.79
C GLU A 79 5.34 -1.80 25.54
N ILE A 80 4.84 -0.82 24.78
CA ILE A 80 3.45 -0.80 24.29
C ILE A 80 3.19 -1.94 23.28
N ASN A 81 4.23 -2.46 22.60
CA ASN A 81 4.11 -3.63 21.73
C ASN A 81 3.99 -4.98 22.47
N SER A 82 4.18 -5.02 23.81
CA SER A 82 3.98 -6.24 24.61
C SER A 82 2.49 -6.61 24.72
N GLU A 83 1.62 -5.61 24.73
CA GLU A 83 0.18 -5.75 24.53
C GLU A 83 -0.12 -5.41 23.07
N GLU A 84 0.32 -6.28 22.15
CA GLU A 84 0.03 -6.19 20.72
C GLU A 84 -1.43 -5.74 20.52
N GLN A 85 -1.64 -4.51 20.04
CA GLN A 85 -2.97 -3.92 19.91
C GLN A 85 -3.80 -4.77 18.92
N ILE A 86 -4.56 -5.73 19.44
CA ILE A 86 -5.26 -6.77 18.65
C ILE A 86 -6.35 -6.14 17.77
N PHE A 87 -6.87 -4.99 18.21
CA PHE A 87 -7.93 -4.26 17.56
C PHE A 87 -7.53 -2.81 17.33
N THR A 88 -7.61 -2.37 16.08
CA THR A 88 -7.33 -0.99 15.69
C THR A 88 -8.39 -0.54 14.68
N VAL A 89 -8.95 0.64 14.92
CA VAL A 89 -9.79 1.34 13.95
C VAL A 89 -8.89 2.28 13.16
N ILE A 90 -8.86 2.13 11.84
CA ILE A 90 -8.03 2.95 10.95
C ILE A 90 -8.95 3.97 10.27
N SER A 91 -8.65 5.25 10.45
CA SER A 91 -9.35 6.32 9.74
C SER A 91 -9.12 6.21 8.24
N ALA A 92 -10.15 6.52 7.44
CA ALA A 92 -10.01 6.60 5.98
C ALA A 92 -8.93 7.61 5.55
N PHE A 93 -8.70 8.65 6.36
CA PHE A 93 -7.67 9.67 6.11
C PHE A 93 -6.26 9.20 6.48
N ASP A 94 -6.09 8.09 7.19
CA ASP A 94 -4.80 7.57 7.64
C ASP A 94 -4.30 6.39 6.79
N ILE A 95 -5.10 5.93 5.81
CA ILE A 95 -4.76 4.81 4.95
C ILE A 95 -3.51 5.16 4.11
N PRO A 96 -2.43 4.36 4.19
CA PRO A 96 -1.19 4.64 3.48
C PRO A 96 -1.42 4.64 1.96
N GLN A 97 -0.86 5.64 1.27
CA GLN A 97 -0.99 5.75 -0.17
C GLN A 97 0.15 4.99 -0.86
N PHE A 98 -0.21 4.22 -1.89
CA PHE A 98 0.74 3.50 -2.74
C PHE A 98 0.55 3.93 -4.19
N THR A 99 1.64 3.96 -4.94
CA THR A 99 1.63 4.17 -6.40
C THR A 99 2.20 2.93 -7.07
N TYR A 100 1.57 2.49 -8.16
CA TYR A 100 2.07 1.37 -8.95
C TYR A 100 3.20 1.83 -9.86
N ASP A 101 4.35 1.18 -9.76
CA ASP A 101 5.48 1.34 -10.67
C ASP A 101 5.36 0.27 -11.77
N ALA A 102 5.11 0.72 -13.01
CA ALA A 102 4.91 -0.16 -14.15
C ALA A 102 6.18 -0.92 -14.56
N ASP A 103 7.35 -0.30 -14.40
CA ASP A 103 8.64 -0.88 -14.77
C ASP A 103 9.04 -1.95 -13.75
N ALA A 104 8.94 -1.62 -12.47
CA ALA A 104 9.25 -2.56 -11.39
C ALA A 104 8.13 -3.60 -11.15
N LYS A 105 6.95 -3.39 -11.75
CA LYS A 105 5.72 -4.17 -11.52
C LYS A 105 5.37 -4.35 -10.04
N LYS A 106 5.61 -3.30 -9.25
CA LYS A 106 5.47 -3.30 -7.78
C LYS A 106 4.80 -2.01 -7.32
N PHE A 107 4.14 -2.09 -6.16
CA PHE A 107 3.62 -0.91 -5.49
C PHE A 107 4.68 -0.30 -4.58
N LYS A 108 4.88 1.01 -4.70
CA LYS A 108 5.79 1.79 -3.86
C LYS A 108 4.98 2.69 -2.92
N PRO A 109 5.36 2.81 -1.63
CA PRO A 109 4.72 3.73 -0.72
C PRO A 109 4.99 5.17 -1.16
N VAL A 110 3.99 6.03 -1.03
CA VAL A 110 4.14 7.48 -1.22
C VAL A 110 4.50 8.07 0.14
N GLU A 111 5.73 8.57 0.30
CA GLU A 111 6.24 9.05 1.59
C GLU A 111 5.46 10.25 2.15
N LYS A 112 5.04 11.16 1.28
CA LYS A 112 4.30 12.38 1.64
C LYS A 112 3.06 12.52 0.73
N PRO A 113 1.96 11.84 1.04
CA PRO A 113 0.75 11.91 0.24
C PRO A 113 0.09 13.29 0.41
N GLU A 114 -0.07 14.04 -0.68
CA GLU A 114 -0.89 15.25 -0.66
C GLU A 114 -2.38 14.87 -0.69
N ARG A 115 -3.03 14.91 0.48
CA ARG A 115 -4.46 14.69 0.62
C ARG A 115 -5.19 16.03 0.71
N LYS A 116 -5.89 16.42 -0.35
CA LYS A 116 -6.69 17.65 -0.42
C LYS A 116 -8.13 17.28 -0.74
N LEU A 117 -9.09 17.82 0.01
CA LEU A 117 -10.52 17.68 -0.30
C LEU A 117 -10.85 18.39 -1.63
N CYS A 118 -10.34 19.61 -1.79
CA CYS A 118 -10.42 20.38 -3.03
C CYS A 118 -9.13 20.20 -3.82
N ALA A 119 -9.04 19.10 -4.56
CA ALA A 119 -7.88 18.78 -5.39
C ALA A 119 -7.90 19.51 -6.73
N ASP A 120 -6.75 19.55 -7.41
CA ASP A 120 -6.63 20.12 -8.75
C ASP A 120 -7.35 19.25 -9.81
N PRO A 121 -7.64 19.79 -11.01
CA PRO A 121 -8.33 19.05 -12.07
C PRO A 121 -7.65 17.72 -12.46
N ASN A 122 -6.33 17.60 -12.32
CA ASN A 122 -5.62 16.36 -12.66
C ASN A 122 -5.91 15.23 -11.66
N ALA A 123 -6.39 15.54 -10.45
CA ALA A 123 -6.77 14.51 -9.50
C ALA A 123 -7.94 13.66 -10.02
N LYS A 124 -8.90 14.27 -10.73
CA LYS A 124 -10.05 13.57 -11.31
C LYS A 124 -9.63 12.64 -12.44
N SER A 125 -8.76 13.08 -13.35
CA SER A 125 -8.25 12.21 -14.42
C SER A 125 -7.35 11.10 -13.87
N LYS A 126 -6.52 11.41 -12.87
CA LYS A 126 -5.69 10.42 -12.17
C LYS A 126 -6.52 9.34 -11.50
N LEU A 127 -7.67 9.66 -10.90
CA LEU A 127 -8.56 8.67 -10.27
C LEU A 127 -8.94 7.54 -11.23
N PHE A 128 -9.46 7.87 -12.41
CA PHE A 128 -9.89 6.86 -13.39
C PHE A 128 -8.72 6.07 -13.96
N ARG A 129 -7.59 6.76 -14.23
CA ARG A 129 -6.36 6.11 -14.73
C ARG A 129 -5.77 5.12 -13.72
N GLU A 130 -5.73 5.47 -12.44
CA GLU A 130 -5.26 4.58 -11.37
C GLU A 130 -6.20 3.38 -11.19
N ARG A 131 -7.53 3.60 -11.21
CA ARG A 131 -8.52 2.52 -11.17
C ARG A 131 -8.31 1.52 -12.30
N TYR A 132 -8.14 2.03 -13.52
CA TYR A 132 -7.86 1.22 -14.70
C TYR A 132 -6.56 0.44 -14.57
N ASN A 133 -5.47 1.12 -14.21
CA ASN A 133 -4.14 0.50 -14.10
C ASN A 133 -4.10 -0.61 -13.06
N ILE A 134 -4.69 -0.40 -11.89
CA ILE A 134 -4.75 -1.41 -10.81
C ILE A 134 -5.51 -2.67 -11.27
N ILE A 135 -6.59 -2.51 -12.04
CA ILE A 135 -7.36 -3.64 -12.54
C ILE A 135 -6.59 -4.31 -13.68
N ARG A 136 -6.05 -3.55 -14.64
CA ARG A 136 -5.30 -4.08 -15.77
C ARG A 136 -4.12 -4.95 -15.35
N GLN A 137 -3.30 -4.47 -14.41
CA GLN A 137 -2.18 -5.27 -13.90
C GLN A 137 -2.63 -6.56 -13.19
N ARG A 138 -3.80 -6.58 -12.53
CA ARG A 138 -4.38 -7.81 -11.96
C ARG A 138 -4.85 -8.76 -13.04
N THR A 139 -5.56 -8.24 -14.05
CA THR A 139 -6.04 -9.02 -15.18
C THR A 139 -4.87 -9.71 -15.90
N LEU A 140 -3.79 -8.97 -16.19
CA LEU A 140 -2.61 -9.50 -16.88
C LEU A 140 -1.81 -10.55 -16.10
N ARG A 141 -2.00 -10.65 -14.78
CA ARG A 141 -1.38 -11.73 -13.98
C ARG A 141 -2.16 -13.03 -14.03
N HIS A 142 -3.44 -12.96 -14.37
CA HIS A 142 -4.28 -14.14 -14.45
C HIS A 142 -3.84 -15.00 -15.62
N SER A 143 -3.82 -16.33 -15.44
CA SER A 143 -3.29 -17.29 -16.42
C SER A 143 -3.93 -17.14 -17.81
N LEU A 144 -5.23 -16.82 -17.85
CA LEU A 144 -5.98 -16.57 -19.09
C LEU A 144 -5.46 -15.40 -19.93
N PHE A 145 -4.76 -14.42 -19.33
CA PHE A 145 -4.26 -13.23 -20.03
C PHE A 145 -2.73 -13.13 -20.02
N ASN A 146 -2.07 -14.12 -19.42
CA ASN A 146 -0.63 -14.13 -19.24
C ASN A 146 0.03 -14.90 -20.39
N ASN A 147 0.41 -14.18 -21.46
CA ASN A 147 0.98 -14.73 -22.70
C ASN A 147 2.43 -15.25 -22.56
N ILE A 148 2.85 -15.67 -21.36
CA ILE A 148 4.22 -16.18 -21.12
C ILE A 148 4.44 -17.56 -21.76
N ASN A 149 3.36 -18.33 -21.98
CA ASN A 149 3.44 -19.61 -22.67
C ASN A 149 2.92 -19.50 -24.11
N PRO A 150 3.80 -19.42 -25.13
CA PRO A 150 3.38 -19.41 -26.54
C PRO A 150 2.67 -20.69 -27.00
N ASN A 151 2.70 -21.75 -26.19
CA ASN A 151 1.99 -23.02 -26.43
C ASN A 151 0.61 -23.11 -25.75
N ALA A 152 0.21 -22.10 -24.97
CA ALA A 152 -1.13 -22.08 -24.38
C ALA A 152 -2.13 -21.59 -25.44
N THR A 153 -2.91 -22.52 -26.00
CA THR A 153 -3.90 -22.27 -27.06
C THR A 153 -5.10 -21.44 -26.61
N ASP A 154 -5.29 -21.25 -25.29
CA ASP A 154 -6.52 -20.71 -24.71
C ASP A 154 -6.34 -19.35 -24.01
N GLY A 155 -5.23 -18.65 -24.30
CA GLY A 155 -4.96 -17.32 -23.74
C GLY A 155 -5.65 -16.20 -24.52
N PHE A 156 -6.32 -15.30 -23.80
CA PHE A 156 -6.88 -14.08 -24.37
C PHE A 156 -5.82 -12.98 -24.40
N LYS A 157 -5.58 -12.40 -25.58
CA LYS A 157 -4.79 -11.18 -25.72
C LYS A 157 -5.70 -9.96 -25.55
N LEU A 158 -5.31 -9.05 -24.66
CA LEU A 158 -5.98 -7.76 -24.51
C LEU A 158 -5.42 -6.76 -25.51
N ASP A 159 -6.27 -6.23 -26.37
CA ASP A 159 -5.93 -5.13 -27.26
C ASP A 159 -6.27 -3.77 -26.61
N TRP A 160 -5.51 -2.74 -26.96
CA TRP A 160 -5.78 -1.36 -26.60
C TRP A 160 -6.78 -0.74 -27.58
N ILE A 161 -7.59 0.20 -27.12
CA ILE A 161 -8.56 0.90 -27.98
C ILE A 161 -7.87 1.68 -29.11
N GLU A 162 -6.71 2.28 -28.84
CA GLU A 162 -5.88 2.94 -29.87
C GLU A 162 -5.54 1.99 -31.03
N TYR A 163 -5.21 0.73 -30.73
CA TYR A 163 -4.94 -0.26 -31.77
C TYR A 163 -6.18 -0.52 -32.61
N LEU A 164 -7.36 -0.67 -31.99
CA LEU A 164 -8.61 -0.85 -32.72
C LEU A 164 -8.90 0.34 -33.63
N ASN A 165 -8.73 1.56 -33.13
CA ASN A 165 -8.93 2.78 -33.90
C ASN A 165 -7.95 2.95 -35.08
N SER A 166 -6.84 2.20 -35.09
CA SER A 166 -5.91 2.15 -36.22
C SER A 166 -6.34 1.17 -37.33
N LEU A 167 -7.25 0.25 -37.03
CA LEU A 167 -7.76 -0.72 -37.99
C LEU A 167 -8.77 -0.07 -38.93
N THR A 168 -8.62 -0.31 -40.23
CA THR A 168 -9.54 0.19 -41.25
C THR A 168 -10.11 -0.99 -42.05
N ASN A 169 -11.45 -1.05 -42.17
CA ASN A 169 -12.18 -2.04 -43.00
C ASN A 169 -11.88 -3.52 -42.71
N VAL A 170 -11.48 -3.88 -41.49
CA VAL A 170 -11.24 -5.27 -41.07
C VAL A 170 -12.18 -5.62 -39.92
N LYS A 171 -12.92 -6.72 -40.07
CA LYS A 171 -13.63 -7.34 -38.95
C LYS A 171 -12.58 -8.02 -38.06
N HIS A 172 -12.23 -7.39 -36.94
CA HIS A 172 -11.18 -7.86 -36.04
C HIS A 172 -11.78 -8.40 -34.74
N ARG A 173 -11.57 -9.68 -34.44
CA ARG A 173 -12.00 -10.27 -33.17
C ARG A 173 -11.04 -9.84 -32.06
N THR A 174 -11.58 -9.31 -30.97
CA THR A 174 -10.78 -8.69 -29.92
C THR A 174 -11.41 -8.87 -28.54
N VAL A 175 -10.55 -8.78 -27.53
CA VAL A 175 -10.96 -8.65 -26.13
C VAL A 175 -10.34 -7.36 -25.59
N VAL A 176 -11.18 -6.46 -25.12
CA VAL A 176 -10.77 -5.15 -24.60
C VAL A 176 -11.09 -5.06 -23.13
N LEU A 177 -10.12 -4.63 -22.33
CA LEU A 177 -10.35 -4.18 -20.97
C LEU A 177 -10.60 -2.67 -21.00
N GLY A 178 -11.77 -2.24 -20.56
CA GLY A 178 -12.13 -0.82 -20.55
C GLY A 178 -13.22 -0.48 -19.54
N MET A 179 -13.45 0.81 -19.36
CA MET A 179 -14.48 1.37 -18.49
C MET A 179 -15.72 1.73 -19.30
N ILE A 180 -16.90 1.30 -18.86
CA ILE A 180 -18.16 1.67 -19.50
C ILE A 180 -18.48 3.13 -19.17
N SER A 181 -18.78 3.93 -20.19
CA SER A 181 -19.27 5.30 -20.04
C SER A 181 -20.49 5.55 -20.93
N GLN A 182 -21.35 6.49 -20.50
CA GLN A 182 -22.49 6.93 -21.30
C GLN A 182 -22.32 8.40 -21.68
N LEU A 183 -21.64 8.66 -22.80
CA LEU A 183 -21.38 10.04 -23.25
C LEU A 183 -22.60 10.72 -23.91
N LYS A 184 -23.51 9.92 -24.46
CA LYS A 184 -24.74 10.40 -25.10
C LYS A 184 -25.90 9.51 -24.64
N GLU A 185 -27.10 10.07 -24.62
CA GLU A 185 -28.30 9.31 -24.27
C GLU A 185 -28.42 8.05 -25.15
N ASN A 186 -28.63 6.91 -24.50
CA ASN A 186 -28.72 5.58 -25.11
C ASN A 186 -27.53 5.15 -25.99
N LYS A 187 -26.36 5.79 -25.86
CA LYS A 187 -25.12 5.34 -26.52
C LYS A 187 -24.02 5.11 -25.49
N TYR A 188 -23.58 3.86 -25.42
CA TYR A 188 -22.52 3.44 -24.53
C TYR A 188 -21.19 3.43 -25.25
N PHE A 189 -20.14 3.68 -24.48
CA PHE A 189 -18.77 3.69 -24.94
C PHE A 189 -17.92 2.88 -23.96
N LEU A 190 -16.79 2.42 -24.47
CA LEU A 190 -15.74 1.80 -23.68
C LEU A 190 -14.52 2.71 -23.72
N GLU A 191 -13.96 3.00 -22.56
CA GLU A 191 -12.82 3.90 -22.40
C GLU A 191 -11.62 3.18 -21.77
N ASP A 192 -10.43 3.44 -22.30
CA ASP A 192 -9.16 3.11 -21.67
C ASP A 192 -8.23 4.34 -21.76
N PRO A 193 -7.04 4.32 -21.13
CA PRO A 193 -6.08 5.43 -21.23
C PRO A 193 -5.64 5.79 -22.66
N SER A 194 -5.85 4.92 -23.65
CA SER A 194 -5.42 5.11 -25.04
C SER A 194 -6.53 5.74 -25.91
N GLY A 195 -7.80 5.57 -25.55
CA GLY A 195 -8.90 6.20 -26.27
C GLY A 195 -10.28 5.69 -25.87
N ILE A 196 -11.21 5.92 -26.79
CA ILE A 196 -12.63 5.58 -26.63
C ILE A 196 -13.16 4.89 -27.89
N VAL A 197 -14.08 3.95 -27.70
CA VAL A 197 -14.79 3.26 -28.78
C VAL A 197 -16.27 3.14 -28.46
N GLN A 198 -17.14 3.28 -29.46
CA GLN A 198 -18.58 3.09 -29.28
C GLN A 198 -18.89 1.59 -29.12
N LEU A 199 -19.75 1.26 -28.15
CA LEU A 199 -20.23 -0.09 -27.92
C LEU A 199 -21.58 -0.32 -28.60
N ASP A 200 -21.70 -1.45 -29.29
CA ASP A 200 -22.98 -2.06 -29.62
C ASP A 200 -23.18 -3.28 -28.73
N MET A 201 -24.13 -3.19 -27.81
CA MET A 201 -24.47 -4.25 -26.85
C MET A 201 -25.81 -4.94 -27.16
N SER A 202 -26.33 -4.77 -28.38
CA SER A 202 -27.66 -5.28 -28.78
C SER A 202 -27.77 -6.81 -28.71
N GLN A 203 -26.67 -7.53 -28.94
CA GLN A 203 -26.59 -8.99 -28.93
C GLN A 203 -25.61 -9.54 -27.88
N THR A 204 -25.40 -8.80 -26.79
CA THR A 204 -24.42 -9.17 -25.77
C THR A 204 -24.93 -10.20 -24.78
N SER A 205 -24.14 -11.24 -24.54
CA SER A 205 -24.28 -12.16 -23.42
C SER A 205 -23.55 -11.62 -22.19
N TYR A 206 -24.26 -11.43 -21.09
CA TYR A 206 -23.69 -10.92 -19.84
C TYR A 206 -23.30 -12.08 -18.93
N HIS A 207 -22.07 -12.06 -18.44
CA HIS A 207 -21.67 -12.93 -17.33
C HIS A 207 -22.34 -12.48 -16.02
N ALA A 208 -22.30 -13.31 -14.98
CA ALA A 208 -22.88 -12.97 -13.70
C ALA A 208 -22.22 -11.72 -13.08
N GLY A 209 -23.03 -10.74 -12.70
CA GLY A 209 -22.59 -9.52 -12.02
C GLY A 209 -23.54 -8.34 -12.26
N LEU A 210 -23.29 -7.23 -11.57
CA LEU A 210 -24.03 -5.98 -11.75
C LEU A 210 -23.19 -5.00 -12.57
N PHE A 211 -23.57 -4.80 -13.84
CA PHE A 211 -22.88 -3.88 -14.74
C PHE A 211 -23.52 -2.49 -14.65
N THR A 212 -22.70 -1.49 -14.32
CA THR A 212 -23.12 -0.09 -14.25
C THR A 212 -22.16 0.78 -15.04
N GLU A 213 -22.54 2.05 -15.23
CA GLU A 213 -21.59 3.06 -15.68
C GLU A 213 -20.36 3.10 -14.73
N ASN A 214 -19.19 3.40 -15.28
CA ASN A 214 -17.89 3.42 -14.60
C ASN A 214 -17.39 2.05 -14.09
N CYS A 215 -18.05 0.95 -14.46
CA CYS A 215 -17.50 -0.40 -14.29
C CYS A 215 -16.37 -0.63 -15.27
N ILE A 216 -15.28 -1.26 -14.80
CA ILE A 216 -14.21 -1.74 -15.65
C ILE A 216 -14.49 -3.21 -15.97
N VAL A 217 -14.62 -3.50 -17.26
CA VAL A 217 -15.13 -4.76 -17.81
C VAL A 217 -14.21 -5.29 -18.91
N LEU A 218 -14.32 -6.58 -19.15
CA LEU A 218 -13.81 -7.25 -20.33
C LEU A 218 -14.96 -7.32 -21.36
N ALA A 219 -14.73 -6.72 -22.51
CA ALA A 219 -15.64 -6.78 -23.66
C ALA A 219 -15.00 -7.67 -24.73
N GLU A 220 -15.59 -8.83 -24.98
CA GLU A 220 -15.24 -9.72 -26.09
C GLU A 220 -16.21 -9.51 -27.25
N GLY A 221 -15.67 -9.43 -28.46
CA GLY A 221 -16.47 -9.38 -29.67
C GLY A 221 -15.64 -9.04 -30.89
N TYR A 222 -16.21 -8.26 -31.80
CA TYR A 222 -15.50 -7.82 -33.00
C TYR A 222 -15.61 -6.31 -33.22
N TYR A 223 -14.51 -5.71 -33.63
CA TYR A 223 -14.43 -4.33 -34.04
C TYR A 223 -14.69 -4.22 -35.54
N GLN A 224 -15.61 -3.35 -35.93
CA GLN A 224 -15.91 -3.05 -37.34
C GLN A 224 -16.49 -1.63 -37.44
N ASP A 225 -16.09 -0.86 -38.45
CA ASP A 225 -16.67 0.45 -38.77
C ASP A 225 -16.71 1.42 -37.57
N GLN A 226 -15.62 1.47 -36.79
CA GLN A 226 -15.47 2.29 -35.56
C GLN A 226 -16.40 1.91 -34.39
N ILE A 227 -17.07 0.75 -34.47
CA ILE A 227 -17.96 0.24 -33.43
C ILE A 227 -17.43 -1.11 -32.95
N LEU A 228 -17.42 -1.30 -31.64
CA LEU A 228 -17.15 -2.58 -31.01
C LEU A 228 -18.49 -3.29 -30.76
N HIS A 229 -18.77 -4.32 -31.54
CA HIS A 229 -19.93 -5.19 -31.35
C HIS A 229 -19.58 -6.24 -30.30
N VAL A 230 -20.21 -6.14 -29.13
CA VAL A 230 -19.87 -6.95 -27.96
C VAL A 230 -20.71 -8.23 -27.96
N GLU A 231 -20.05 -9.37 -28.07
CA GLU A 231 -20.67 -10.70 -27.99
C GLU A 231 -20.79 -11.15 -26.54
N ALA A 232 -19.77 -10.89 -25.72
CA ALA A 232 -19.77 -11.24 -24.31
C ALA A 232 -19.17 -10.13 -23.44
N LEU A 233 -19.81 -9.86 -22.30
CA LEU A 233 -19.37 -8.87 -21.33
C LEU A 233 -19.16 -9.52 -19.96
N GLY A 234 -17.97 -9.35 -19.38
CA GLY A 234 -17.62 -9.94 -18.10
C GLY A 234 -16.76 -9.03 -17.24
N PHE A 235 -16.66 -9.34 -15.95
CA PHE A 235 -15.72 -8.68 -15.07
C PHE A 235 -14.33 -9.30 -15.17
N PRO A 236 -13.26 -8.50 -15.02
CA PRO A 236 -11.92 -9.04 -14.88
C PRO A 236 -11.86 -9.98 -13.65
N PRO A 237 -11.11 -11.08 -13.73
CA PRO A 237 -11.11 -12.12 -12.70
C PRO A 237 -10.62 -11.58 -11.35
N PRO A 238 -11.26 -11.95 -10.23
CA PRO A 238 -10.85 -11.49 -8.92
C PRO A 238 -9.53 -12.15 -8.49
N GLU A 239 -8.56 -11.33 -8.14
CA GLU A 239 -7.29 -11.81 -7.55
C GLU A 239 -7.46 -12.05 -6.04
N ALA A 240 -7.10 -13.25 -5.57
CA ALA A 240 -7.15 -13.60 -4.16
C ALA A 240 -6.12 -12.81 -3.33
N SER A 241 -6.48 -12.44 -2.09
CA SER A 241 -5.62 -11.59 -1.25
C SER A 241 -4.23 -12.18 -0.99
N LYS A 242 -4.08 -13.52 -0.96
CA LYS A 242 -2.79 -14.19 -0.81
C LYS A 242 -1.86 -13.88 -1.97
N THR A 243 -2.39 -13.90 -3.19
CA THR A 243 -1.67 -13.58 -4.42
C THR A 243 -1.33 -12.09 -4.48
N SER A 244 -2.30 -11.20 -4.19
CA SER A 244 -2.07 -9.75 -4.23
C SER A 244 -0.90 -9.32 -3.33
N ARG A 245 -0.82 -9.88 -2.12
CA ARG A 245 0.23 -9.52 -1.13
C ARG A 245 1.65 -9.75 -1.65
N LEU A 246 1.88 -10.74 -2.52
CA LEU A 246 3.21 -11.00 -3.07
C LEU A 246 3.79 -9.78 -3.82
N TYR A 247 2.93 -8.96 -4.40
CA TYR A 247 3.32 -7.77 -5.17
C TYR A 247 3.50 -6.50 -4.31
N PHE A 248 2.98 -6.51 -3.08
CA PHE A 248 3.20 -5.47 -2.08
C PHE A 248 4.32 -5.83 -1.10
N GLY A 249 4.76 -7.10 -1.08
CA GLY A 249 5.75 -7.60 -0.13
C GLY A 249 5.24 -7.57 1.31
N ASN A 250 6.10 -7.13 2.23
CA ASN A 250 5.78 -7.04 3.66
C ASN A 250 5.20 -5.68 4.07
N GLN A 251 4.97 -4.78 3.11
CA GLN A 251 4.48 -3.43 3.38
C GLN A 251 3.07 -3.45 3.98
N ASN A 252 2.82 -2.58 4.96
CA ASN A 252 1.48 -2.41 5.50
C ASN A 252 0.59 -1.58 4.54
N ILE A 253 -0.20 -2.27 3.71
CA ILE A 253 -1.15 -1.64 2.78
C ILE A 253 -2.45 -1.14 3.44
N TRP A 254 -2.65 -1.42 4.73
CA TRP A 254 -3.89 -1.13 5.44
C TRP A 254 -3.80 0.12 6.31
N GLY A 255 -2.62 0.38 6.87
CA GLY A 255 -2.40 1.43 7.87
C GLY A 255 -2.47 0.90 9.29
N GLY A 256 -2.49 1.81 10.26
CA GLY A 256 -2.36 1.48 11.68
C GLY A 256 -0.91 1.49 12.17
N PRO A 257 -0.67 1.13 13.45
CA PRO A 257 0.58 1.40 14.15
C PRO A 257 1.78 0.57 13.66
N SER A 258 1.53 -0.60 13.07
CA SER A 258 2.61 -1.45 12.58
C SER A 258 3.13 -0.99 11.21
N SER A 259 4.45 -0.91 11.06
CA SER A 259 5.11 -0.66 9.78
C SER A 259 5.04 -1.86 8.83
N VAL A 260 4.71 -3.05 9.33
CA VAL A 260 4.69 -4.31 8.59
C VAL A 260 3.27 -4.88 8.56
N SER A 261 2.92 -5.60 7.49
CA SER A 261 1.62 -6.27 7.41
C SER A 261 1.44 -7.27 8.55
N LEU A 262 0.45 -7.06 9.43
CA LEU A 262 0.11 -7.97 10.53
C LEU A 262 -0.17 -9.41 10.07
N LYS A 263 -0.62 -9.61 8.83
CA LYS A 263 -0.81 -10.94 8.24
C LYS A 263 0.48 -11.68 7.91
N SER A 264 1.64 -11.02 7.95
CA SER A 264 2.96 -11.67 7.81
C SER A 264 3.53 -12.12 9.15
N VAL A 265 2.95 -11.69 10.27
CA VAL A 265 3.37 -12.07 11.62
C VAL A 265 2.76 -13.42 12.00
N SER A 266 3.60 -14.42 12.27
CA SER A 266 3.20 -15.81 12.50
C SER A 266 2.16 -15.99 13.62
N ARG A 267 2.25 -15.19 14.69
CA ARG A 267 1.30 -15.20 15.82
C ARG A 267 -0.10 -14.74 15.41
N MET A 268 -0.20 -13.72 14.55
CA MET A 268 -1.47 -13.16 14.11
C MET A 268 -2.16 -13.97 13.01
N MET A 269 -1.41 -14.84 12.30
CA MET A 269 -2.01 -15.82 11.39
C MET A 269 -2.96 -16.79 12.13
N GLN A 270 -2.69 -17.10 13.41
CA GLN A 270 -3.51 -17.99 14.21
C GLN A 270 -4.84 -17.35 14.68
N MET A 271 -4.89 -16.01 14.83
CA MET A 271 -6.04 -15.32 15.45
C MET A 271 -7.16 -14.88 14.50
N ARG A 272 -7.16 -15.26 13.22
CA ARG A 272 -8.20 -14.87 12.21
C ARG A 272 -8.64 -13.39 12.34
N VAL A 273 -7.71 -12.46 12.13
CA VAL A 273 -7.97 -11.01 12.18
C VAL A 273 -9.20 -10.61 11.34
N MET A 274 -10.26 -10.16 12.02
CA MET A 274 -11.50 -9.64 11.42
C MET A 274 -11.30 -8.18 11.01
N ARG A 275 -11.94 -7.75 9.91
CA ARG A 275 -11.67 -6.47 9.25
C ARG A 275 -12.92 -5.61 9.22
N VAL A 276 -12.84 -4.39 9.72
CA VAL A 276 -13.92 -3.38 9.62
C VAL A 276 -13.28 -2.04 9.26
N LEU A 277 -13.79 -1.40 8.21
CA LEU A 277 -13.44 -0.03 7.84
C LEU A 277 -14.54 0.89 8.36
N TYR A 278 -14.17 1.99 9.03
CA TYR A 278 -15.11 2.97 9.55
C TYR A 278 -14.83 4.33 8.89
N ALA A 279 -15.81 4.84 8.15
CA ALA A 279 -15.82 6.23 7.69
C ALA A 279 -16.74 6.99 8.64
N GLY A 280 -16.15 7.68 9.62
CA GLY A 280 -16.91 8.56 10.51
C GLY A 280 -17.55 9.68 9.71
N GLY A 281 -18.84 9.93 9.94
CA GLY A 281 -19.50 11.15 9.49
C GLY A 281 -18.86 12.36 10.18
N VAL A 282 -18.52 13.37 9.40
CA VAL A 282 -18.15 14.68 9.93
C VAL A 282 -19.46 15.37 10.31
N GLU A 283 -19.71 15.55 11.61
CA GLU A 283 -20.70 16.53 12.11
C GLU A 283 -20.12 17.95 12.02
#